data_AF-A0A962IEJ2-F1
#
_entry.id   AF-A0A962IEJ2-F1
#
_cell.length_a   1.000
_cell.length_b   1.000
_cell.length_c   1.000
_cell.angle_alpha   90.00
_cell.angle_beta   90.00
_cell.angle_gamma   90.00
#
_symmetry.space_group_name_H-M   'P 1'
#
loop_
_entity.id
_entity.type
_entity.pdbx_description
1 polymer ?
#
loop_
_entity_poly.entity_id
_entity_poly.type
_entity_poly.pdbx_seq_one_letter_code
_entity_poly.pdbx_strand_id
1 'polypeptide(L)'
;MKKPGSALLAACALIPPHLSFLLRLLPALLLWSLLSLEATAAPASCPAGQRLVPSVDTSGWSVLSVTSSSLGSGAEVFDGDVSTHWSSDQSGTLPQSITIDMGTATAISGLWYYVDFDSASEGPSQGQMTGYELYVSDDNSTYTQVASGTLDTVDIIPKLISFATETVRYFRLDILGSKGGNYVNISELSPVACGGVYNAQPISLATCQSFDSLNTGLDLTTDAIYDPLKQFDHKWLVTAIPPATDDTAAALASVDAWSYSVASGDVTGYRPGSYGGNWYNSFSDRADWISDSENGWHGSIANVDRLYRKDFTIDTSNEFLNYLFSNLEFNFYADNSVHDILVNSTSLRSLPQYASVLPSAPSDPYYSGGYTESSKVRLSIDASLLQGGDNSIVVHLKSGAPVQGFFAETDFNLACSGVDLSDAPAGYGRALHGRTDPGLYLGTSTPDAETAFADSAAADGDNSVGSNDEDGINGNLPPLTANATGYNYSLTAANFTGAAGTGTLHAWIDFNNDGEFTAAEYASTTVTSGTIGNLDWSGITVAAPGTTFARFRLSSDTRLNSATPSGNASDGEVEDYTVSIVDQDPDGDGLTNAQEALLGTDPEDADTDNDGISDGIEDANQNGV
;
A
#
# COMPACT_ATOMS: atom_id res chain seq x y z
N MET A 1 -28.26 16.10 -43.46
CA MET A 1 -29.67 16.14 -43.90
C MET A 1 -29.98 14.86 -44.68
N LYS A 2 -31.05 14.17 -44.28
CA LYS A 2 -32.01 13.38 -45.06
C LYS A 2 -31.52 12.51 -46.25
N LYS A 3 -31.59 11.18 -46.03
CA LYS A 3 -32.39 10.12 -46.74
C LYS A 3 -32.31 10.02 -48.29
N PRO A 4 -32.85 8.98 -48.98
CA PRO A 4 -33.11 7.54 -48.67
C PRO A 4 -32.78 6.55 -49.84
N GLY A 5 -32.95 5.23 -49.62
CA GLY A 5 -33.67 4.33 -50.56
C GLY A 5 -32.92 3.34 -51.50
N SER A 6 -33.10 2.03 -51.21
CA SER A 6 -33.55 0.94 -52.14
C SER A 6 -32.57 0.19 -53.08
N ALA A 7 -32.56 -1.16 -52.99
CA ALA A 7 -32.57 -2.17 -54.10
C ALA A 7 -32.55 -3.63 -53.54
N LEU A 8 -33.57 -4.49 -53.75
CA LEU A 8 -33.71 -5.58 -54.77
C LEU A 8 -32.56 -6.65 -54.74
N LEU A 9 -32.73 -8.00 -54.83
CA LEU A 9 -33.62 -8.87 -55.63
C LEU A 9 -33.61 -10.36 -55.13
N ALA A 10 -34.76 -11.03 -55.32
CA ALA A 10 -35.07 -12.41 -55.77
C ALA A 10 -34.32 -13.70 -55.32
N ALA A 11 -35.09 -14.76 -54.95
CA ALA A 11 -35.42 -15.91 -55.81
C ALA A 11 -36.28 -16.98 -55.07
N CYS A 12 -37.10 -17.73 -55.83
CA CYS A 12 -38.17 -18.64 -55.41
C CYS A 12 -37.85 -20.11 -55.75
N ALA A 13 -38.30 -21.08 -54.94
CA ALA A 13 -38.44 -22.50 -55.33
C ALA A 13 -39.60 -23.20 -54.59
N LEU A 14 -40.33 -24.05 -55.32
CA LEU A 14 -41.66 -24.64 -55.04
C LEU A 14 -41.66 -26.00 -54.30
N ILE A 15 -42.75 -26.33 -53.59
CA ILE A 15 -43.20 -27.71 -53.28
C ILE A 15 -44.75 -27.81 -53.41
N PRO A 16 -45.33 -28.88 -54.01
CA PRO A 16 -46.77 -29.02 -54.29
C PRO A 16 -47.58 -29.77 -53.19
N PRO A 17 -48.93 -29.72 -53.21
CA PRO A 17 -49.80 -30.34 -52.21
C PRO A 17 -50.35 -31.71 -52.65
N HIS A 18 -50.65 -32.60 -51.69
CA HIS A 18 -51.71 -33.65 -51.67
C HIS A 18 -51.25 -34.89 -50.86
N LEU A 19 -51.77 -35.09 -49.64
CA LEU A 19 -52.63 -36.21 -49.25
C LEU A 19 -52.90 -36.19 -47.73
N SER A 20 -54.13 -35.84 -47.36
CA SER A 20 -54.72 -36.13 -46.06
C SER A 20 -55.22 -37.58 -46.05
N PHE A 21 -54.95 -38.34 -44.97
CA PHE A 21 -55.93 -39.15 -44.19
C PHE A 21 -55.21 -40.04 -43.16
N LEU A 22 -55.58 -39.86 -41.87
CA LEU A 22 -55.73 -40.84 -40.76
C LEU A 22 -54.63 -41.94 -40.59
N LEU A 23 -54.00 -42.22 -39.45
CA LEU A 23 -54.53 -42.31 -38.08
C LEU A 23 -53.37 -42.69 -37.10
N ARG A 24 -53.38 -42.12 -35.88
CA ARG A 24 -52.87 -42.68 -34.59
C ARG A 24 -51.39 -43.10 -34.46
N LEU A 25 -50.60 -42.30 -33.72
CA LEU A 25 -50.05 -42.62 -32.38
C LEU A 25 -48.96 -41.60 -31.94
N LEU A 26 -49.10 -41.12 -30.70
CA LEU A 26 -48.08 -40.55 -29.78
C LEU A 26 -47.73 -39.03 -29.86
N PRO A 27 -47.40 -38.41 -28.70
CA PRO A 27 -47.86 -37.07 -28.33
C PRO A 27 -46.71 -36.06 -28.05
N ALA A 28 -47.11 -34.80 -27.83
CA ALA A 28 -46.44 -33.82 -26.97
C ALA A 28 -44.93 -33.57 -27.21
N LEU A 29 -44.61 -32.79 -28.24
CA LEU A 29 -43.42 -31.93 -28.31
C LEU A 29 -43.72 -30.91 -29.42
N LEU A 30 -43.37 -29.63 -29.21
CA LEU A 30 -43.79 -28.44 -29.97
C LEU A 30 -45.09 -27.77 -29.49
N LEU A 31 -45.08 -27.23 -28.28
CA LEU A 31 -45.77 -25.96 -28.00
C LEU A 31 -45.12 -25.16 -26.86
N TRP A 32 -43.79 -25.17 -26.75
CA TRP A 32 -43.04 -24.37 -25.77
C TRP A 32 -41.85 -23.72 -26.47
N SER A 33 -42.10 -22.66 -27.23
CA SER A 33 -41.05 -21.76 -27.72
C SER A 33 -41.66 -20.41 -28.06
N LEU A 34 -42.03 -19.65 -27.02
CA LEU A 34 -42.23 -18.20 -27.03
C LEU A 34 -42.79 -17.79 -25.66
N LEU A 35 -41.94 -17.75 -24.63
CA LEU A 35 -42.09 -16.82 -23.51
C LEU A 35 -40.74 -16.73 -22.76
N SER A 36 -40.14 -15.54 -22.88
CA SER A 36 -39.18 -14.88 -21.98
C SER A 36 -37.87 -15.60 -21.65
N LEU A 37 -36.89 -15.34 -22.52
CA LEU A 37 -35.53 -15.03 -22.12
C LEU A 37 -35.57 -13.66 -21.42
N GLU A 38 -35.49 -13.62 -20.09
CA GLU A 38 -35.03 -12.44 -19.37
C GLU A 38 -33.85 -12.85 -18.51
N ALA A 39 -32.71 -12.25 -18.82
CA ALA A 39 -31.51 -12.33 -18.04
C ALA A 39 -31.83 -11.84 -16.62
N THR A 40 -31.49 -12.64 -15.61
CA THR A 40 -31.32 -12.13 -14.25
C THR A 40 -30.32 -10.98 -14.33
N ALA A 41 -30.71 -9.82 -13.80
CA ALA A 41 -29.95 -8.58 -13.86
C ALA A 41 -28.49 -8.80 -13.46
N ALA A 42 -27.57 -8.14 -14.17
CA ALA A 42 -26.18 -8.07 -13.77
C ALA A 42 -26.08 -7.53 -12.32
N PRO A 43 -25.17 -8.04 -11.48
CA PRO A 43 -24.94 -7.45 -10.17
C PRO A 43 -24.61 -5.96 -10.33
N ALA A 44 -25.21 -5.10 -9.51
CA ALA A 44 -24.89 -3.68 -9.59
C ALA A 44 -23.46 -3.47 -9.08
N SER A 45 -22.54 -3.22 -10.01
CA SER A 45 -21.37 -2.40 -9.72
C SER A 45 -21.89 -1.08 -9.15
N CYS A 46 -21.44 -0.69 -7.95
CA CYS A 46 -21.75 0.64 -7.46
C CYS A 46 -21.33 1.69 -8.51
N PRO A 47 -22.02 2.84 -8.60
CA PRO A 47 -21.58 3.94 -9.45
C PRO A 47 -20.09 4.22 -9.23
N ALA A 48 -19.37 4.58 -10.30
CA ALA A 48 -17.94 4.87 -10.20
C ALA A 48 -17.63 5.84 -9.03
N GLY A 49 -16.73 5.42 -8.14
CA GLY A 49 -16.36 6.16 -6.92
C GLY A 49 -17.22 5.86 -5.67
N GLN A 50 -18.25 5.02 -5.79
CA GLN A 50 -19.00 4.50 -4.65
C GLN A 50 -18.60 3.06 -4.33
N ARG A 51 -18.89 2.65 -3.10
CA ARG A 51 -18.65 1.29 -2.59
C ARG A 51 -19.90 0.77 -1.89
N LEU A 52 -19.92 -0.53 -1.64
CA LEU A 52 -20.92 -1.13 -0.75
C LEU A 52 -20.54 -0.81 0.70
N VAL A 53 -21.46 -0.18 1.43
CA VAL A 53 -21.29 0.14 2.85
C VAL A 53 -22.32 -0.58 3.71
N PRO A 54 -21.91 -1.32 4.75
CA PRO A 54 -22.82 -1.76 5.81
C PRO A 54 -23.18 -0.51 6.63
N SER A 55 -24.34 0.08 6.38
CA SER A 55 -24.68 1.38 6.97
C SER A 55 -26.16 1.58 7.27
N VAL A 56 -26.96 0.51 7.27
CA VAL A 56 -28.37 0.64 7.65
C VAL A 56 -28.52 0.32 9.13
N ASP A 57 -29.07 1.29 9.86
CA ASP A 57 -29.53 1.12 11.23
C ASP A 57 -30.63 0.05 11.29
N THR A 58 -30.37 -1.04 12.00
CA THR A 58 -31.31 -2.15 12.18
C THR A 58 -32.23 -1.97 13.39
N SER A 59 -32.08 -0.91 14.18
CA SER A 59 -32.86 -0.70 15.42
C SER A 59 -34.38 -0.58 15.20
N GLY A 60 -34.80 -0.24 13.98
CA GLY A 60 -36.20 -0.18 13.57
C GLY A 60 -36.77 -1.49 13.01
N TRP A 61 -35.97 -2.56 12.93
CA TRP A 61 -36.35 -3.79 12.22
C TRP A 61 -37.28 -4.67 13.06
N SER A 62 -38.12 -5.44 12.38
CA SER A 62 -38.97 -6.44 13.02
C SER A 62 -39.22 -7.65 12.13
N VAL A 63 -39.28 -8.83 12.76
CA VAL A 63 -39.61 -10.08 12.08
C VAL A 63 -41.12 -10.16 11.87
N LEU A 64 -41.54 -10.32 10.61
CA LEU A 64 -42.95 -10.52 10.25
C LEU A 64 -43.31 -12.00 10.19
N SER A 65 -42.39 -12.85 9.71
CA SER A 65 -42.57 -14.30 9.69
C SER A 65 -41.22 -15.02 9.60
N VAL A 66 -41.13 -16.19 10.22
CA VAL A 66 -40.03 -17.14 10.09
C VAL A 66 -40.55 -18.57 10.05
N THR A 67 -39.78 -19.47 9.46
CA THR A 67 -40.00 -20.92 9.50
C THR A 67 -39.35 -21.58 10.72
N SER A 68 -39.47 -20.93 11.89
CA SER A 68 -39.13 -21.49 13.20
C SER A 68 -40.34 -21.47 14.14
N SER A 69 -40.30 -22.30 15.17
CA SER A 69 -41.34 -22.35 16.22
C SER A 69 -41.53 -21.06 17.05
N SER A 70 -40.65 -20.05 16.93
CA SER A 70 -40.73 -18.77 17.64
C SER A 70 -40.23 -17.60 16.79
N LEU A 71 -41.04 -16.55 16.66
CA LEU A 71 -40.65 -15.30 15.97
C LEU A 71 -39.45 -14.60 16.63
N GLY A 72 -39.28 -14.77 17.94
CA GLY A 72 -38.21 -14.12 18.71
C GLY A 72 -36.81 -14.56 18.29
N SER A 73 -36.63 -15.82 17.87
CA SER A 73 -35.33 -16.28 17.36
C SER A 73 -35.02 -15.71 15.98
N GLY A 74 -36.01 -15.25 15.23
CA GLY A 74 -35.76 -14.57 13.95
C GLY A 74 -35.11 -13.20 14.10
N ALA A 75 -35.20 -12.57 15.28
CA ALA A 75 -34.63 -11.24 15.53
C ALA A 75 -33.11 -11.30 15.76
N GLU A 76 -32.58 -12.48 16.09
CA GLU A 76 -31.15 -12.79 16.24
C GLU A 76 -30.38 -12.67 14.91
N VAL A 77 -31.03 -12.29 13.80
CA VAL A 77 -30.34 -12.03 12.52
C VAL A 77 -30.07 -10.55 12.27
N PHE A 78 -30.45 -9.65 13.18
CA PHE A 78 -30.19 -8.20 13.02
C PHE A 78 -29.95 -7.50 14.36
N ASP A 79 -29.56 -8.26 15.39
CA ASP A 79 -29.39 -7.75 16.76
C ASP A 79 -27.99 -7.17 17.00
N GLY A 80 -27.12 -7.24 16.00
CA GLY A 80 -25.76 -6.76 16.09
C GLY A 80 -24.83 -7.69 16.88
N ASP A 81 -25.19 -8.96 17.06
CA ASP A 81 -24.38 -9.96 17.77
C ASP A 81 -24.29 -11.27 16.98
N VAL A 82 -23.22 -11.43 16.20
CA VAL A 82 -22.98 -12.64 15.40
C VAL A 82 -22.73 -13.90 16.24
N SER A 83 -22.58 -13.78 17.57
CA SER A 83 -22.49 -14.94 18.47
C SER A 83 -23.86 -15.56 18.78
N THR A 84 -24.93 -14.86 18.44
CA THR A 84 -26.30 -15.39 18.40
C THR A 84 -26.66 -15.81 16.97
N HIS A 85 -27.71 -16.61 16.82
CA HIS A 85 -28.21 -16.97 15.50
C HIS A 85 -29.67 -17.38 15.53
N TRP A 86 -30.39 -17.04 14.46
CA TRP A 86 -31.65 -17.68 14.14
C TRP A 86 -31.41 -19.10 13.64
N SER A 87 -32.07 -20.09 14.26
CA SER A 87 -32.18 -21.45 13.72
C SER A 87 -33.61 -21.75 13.27
N SER A 88 -33.76 -22.16 12.01
CA SER A 88 -35.05 -22.63 11.48
C SER A 88 -35.42 -24.03 11.99
N ASP A 89 -36.67 -24.45 11.79
CA ASP A 89 -37.14 -25.75 12.27
C ASP A 89 -36.32 -26.92 11.68
N GLN A 90 -35.54 -27.62 12.52
CA GLN A 90 -34.67 -28.75 12.14
C GLN A 90 -35.40 -29.90 11.42
N SER A 91 -36.68 -30.08 11.70
CA SER A 91 -37.53 -31.11 11.08
C SER A 91 -38.36 -30.60 9.90
N GLY A 92 -38.18 -29.33 9.51
CA GLY A 92 -38.89 -28.71 8.40
C GLY A 92 -38.43 -29.20 7.02
N THR A 93 -39.08 -28.67 6.00
CA THR A 93 -38.72 -28.88 4.59
C THR A 93 -38.32 -27.55 3.98
N LEU A 94 -37.30 -27.56 3.11
CA LEU A 94 -36.99 -26.40 2.29
C LEU A 94 -38.16 -26.08 1.33
N PRO A 95 -38.40 -24.80 1.00
CA PRO A 95 -37.63 -23.65 1.47
C PRO A 95 -37.93 -23.27 2.92
N GLN A 96 -36.87 -22.90 3.65
CA GLN A 96 -37.00 -22.17 4.91
C GLN A 96 -37.08 -20.68 4.57
N SER A 97 -37.77 -19.86 5.36
CA SER A 97 -37.93 -18.44 5.02
C SER A 97 -37.95 -17.52 6.24
N ILE A 98 -37.48 -16.30 6.03
CA ILE A 98 -37.58 -15.19 6.96
C ILE A 98 -38.07 -13.95 6.20
N THR A 99 -39.02 -13.23 6.78
CA THR A 99 -39.53 -11.94 6.27
C THR A 99 -39.35 -10.87 7.32
N ILE A 100 -38.70 -9.77 6.93
CA ILE A 100 -38.34 -8.67 7.81
C ILE A 100 -38.92 -7.37 7.28
N ASP A 101 -39.46 -6.58 8.21
CA ASP A 101 -39.82 -5.18 8.05
C ASP A 101 -38.65 -4.33 8.56
N MET A 102 -38.09 -3.46 7.72
CA MET A 102 -36.90 -2.65 8.03
C MET A 102 -37.15 -1.38 8.88
N GLY A 103 -38.34 -1.19 9.46
CA GLY A 103 -38.83 0.08 10.04
C GLY A 103 -39.01 1.28 9.07
N THR A 104 -38.12 1.46 8.09
CA THR A 104 -38.15 2.53 7.08
C THR A 104 -37.78 2.01 5.69
N ALA A 105 -38.26 2.69 4.64
CA ALA A 105 -37.89 2.34 3.27
C ALA A 105 -36.50 2.92 2.96
N THR A 106 -35.55 2.04 2.64
CA THR A 106 -34.13 2.40 2.49
C THR A 106 -33.58 1.84 1.19
N ALA A 107 -32.78 2.63 0.48
CA ALA A 107 -32.08 2.16 -0.71
C ALA A 107 -30.96 1.20 -0.32
N ILE A 108 -31.01 -0.04 -0.80
CA ILE A 108 -29.99 -1.07 -0.55
C ILE A 108 -29.61 -1.76 -1.86
N SER A 109 -28.40 -2.28 -1.91
CA SER A 109 -27.75 -2.91 -3.08
C SER A 109 -27.28 -4.32 -2.77
N GLY A 110 -27.51 -4.80 -1.55
CA GLY A 110 -27.13 -6.14 -1.13
C GLY A 110 -27.45 -6.44 0.34
N LEU A 111 -27.11 -7.66 0.73
CA LEU A 111 -27.20 -8.16 2.10
C LEU A 111 -25.98 -9.03 2.40
N TRP A 112 -25.25 -8.71 3.46
CA TRP A 112 -24.27 -9.63 4.04
C TRP A 112 -24.99 -10.69 4.84
N TYR A 113 -24.70 -11.95 4.53
CA TYR A 113 -25.13 -13.12 5.28
C TYR A 113 -23.97 -13.61 6.15
N TYR A 114 -24.12 -13.51 7.47
CA TYR A 114 -23.17 -14.05 8.43
C TYR A 114 -23.59 -15.45 8.87
N VAL A 115 -22.61 -16.33 8.88
CA VAL A 115 -22.79 -17.74 9.11
C VAL A 115 -22.65 -18.07 10.59
N ASP A 116 -23.47 -18.99 11.09
CA ASP A 116 -23.37 -19.48 12.48
C ASP A 116 -21.98 -20.07 12.79
N PHE A 117 -21.39 -19.61 13.87
CA PHE A 117 -20.08 -20.03 14.34
C PHE A 117 -20.20 -21.16 15.39
N ASP A 118 -19.94 -22.40 14.97
CA ASP A 118 -19.78 -23.50 15.92
C ASP A 118 -18.36 -23.50 16.51
N SER A 119 -18.21 -22.85 17.65
CA SER A 119 -16.95 -22.79 18.42
C SER A 119 -16.35 -24.16 18.78
N ALA A 120 -17.09 -25.27 18.65
CA ALA A 120 -16.62 -26.59 19.02
C ALA A 120 -15.99 -27.42 17.89
N SER A 121 -16.17 -27.05 16.61
CA SER A 121 -15.80 -27.94 15.48
C SER A 121 -14.83 -27.36 14.45
N GLU A 122 -14.37 -26.10 14.60
CA GLU A 122 -13.47 -25.40 13.66
C GLU A 122 -13.82 -25.66 12.18
N GLY A 123 -15.11 -25.72 11.86
CA GLY A 123 -15.60 -26.09 10.55
C GLY A 123 -16.93 -25.39 10.24
N PRO A 124 -17.33 -25.36 8.96
CA PRO A 124 -18.53 -24.65 8.58
C PRO A 124 -19.74 -25.35 9.18
N SER A 125 -20.49 -24.64 10.04
CA SER A 125 -21.62 -25.16 10.82
C SER A 125 -22.63 -25.88 9.92
N GLN A 126 -23.29 -26.89 10.46
CA GLN A 126 -24.46 -27.46 9.78
C GLN A 126 -25.55 -26.40 9.74
N GLY A 127 -26.34 -26.34 8.67
CA GLY A 127 -27.35 -25.30 8.50
C GLY A 127 -26.88 -24.07 7.71
N GLN A 128 -25.73 -24.12 7.03
CA GLN A 128 -25.33 -23.05 6.12
C GLN A 128 -26.21 -22.98 4.88
N MET A 129 -26.64 -21.78 4.49
CA MET A 129 -27.39 -21.56 3.27
C MET A 129 -26.54 -21.91 2.03
N THR A 130 -26.99 -22.86 1.21
CA THR A 130 -26.33 -23.25 -0.07
C THR A 130 -27.04 -22.69 -1.29
N GLY A 131 -28.32 -22.31 -1.16
CA GLY A 131 -29.13 -21.78 -2.25
C GLY A 131 -30.22 -20.86 -1.71
N TYR A 132 -30.47 -19.76 -2.43
CA TYR A 132 -31.37 -18.71 -1.95
C TYR A 132 -32.12 -18.01 -3.08
N GLU A 133 -33.25 -17.42 -2.72
CA GLU A 133 -33.94 -16.37 -3.45
C GLU A 133 -34.23 -15.22 -2.50
N LEU A 134 -33.87 -14.00 -2.90
CA LEU A 134 -34.12 -12.79 -2.14
C LEU A 134 -35.18 -11.96 -2.86
N TYR A 135 -36.19 -11.57 -2.09
CA TYR A 135 -37.31 -10.77 -2.54
C TYR A 135 -37.39 -9.47 -1.73
N VAL A 136 -37.82 -8.39 -2.37
CA VAL A 136 -38.08 -7.09 -1.73
C VAL A 136 -39.51 -6.64 -1.97
N SER A 137 -40.02 -5.78 -1.10
CA SER A 137 -41.37 -5.22 -1.20
C SER A 137 -41.45 -3.83 -0.53
N ASP A 138 -42.32 -2.99 -1.05
CA ASP A 138 -42.71 -1.70 -0.46
C ASP A 138 -43.94 -1.81 0.46
N ASP A 139 -44.73 -2.88 0.32
CA ASP A 139 -46.08 -2.99 0.89
C ASP A 139 -46.37 -4.28 1.68
N ASN A 140 -45.39 -5.19 1.77
CA ASN A 140 -45.50 -6.51 2.43
C ASN A 140 -46.57 -7.42 1.82
N SER A 141 -46.96 -7.19 0.56
CA SER A 141 -47.96 -7.98 -0.15
C SER A 141 -47.50 -8.39 -1.54
N THR A 142 -46.81 -7.50 -2.26
CA THR A 142 -46.24 -7.74 -3.57
C THR A 142 -44.72 -7.81 -3.44
N TYR A 143 -44.15 -8.96 -3.78
CA TYR A 143 -42.71 -9.21 -3.68
C TYR A 143 -42.08 -9.32 -5.05
N THR A 144 -40.97 -8.62 -5.25
CA THR A 144 -40.13 -8.70 -6.45
C THR A 144 -38.85 -9.42 -6.11
N GLN A 145 -38.49 -10.45 -6.89
CA GLN A 145 -37.22 -11.14 -6.73
C GLN A 145 -36.09 -10.24 -7.23
N VAL A 146 -35.08 -9.99 -6.38
CA VAL A 146 -33.93 -9.13 -6.71
C VAL A 146 -32.62 -9.89 -6.82
N ALA A 147 -32.52 -11.05 -6.15
CA ALA A 147 -31.37 -11.93 -6.28
C ALA A 147 -31.78 -13.40 -6.12
N SER A 148 -30.98 -14.27 -6.71
CA SER A 148 -31.02 -15.71 -6.47
C SER A 148 -29.66 -16.29 -6.77
N GLY A 149 -29.28 -17.34 -6.07
CA GLY A 149 -28.00 -17.97 -6.34
C GLY A 149 -27.71 -19.17 -5.45
N THR A 150 -26.52 -19.68 -5.63
CA THR A 150 -25.92 -20.68 -4.75
C THR A 150 -24.74 -20.07 -4.02
N LEU A 151 -24.59 -20.41 -2.75
CA LEU A 151 -23.44 -20.03 -1.94
C LEU A 151 -22.58 -21.26 -1.69
N ASP A 152 -21.26 -21.09 -1.74
CA ASP A 152 -20.36 -22.12 -1.25
C ASP A 152 -20.50 -22.25 0.27
N THR A 153 -20.20 -23.44 0.78
CA THR A 153 -20.31 -23.77 2.22
C THR A 153 -19.00 -24.33 2.75
N VAL A 154 -17.90 -23.86 2.15
CA VAL A 154 -16.56 -24.38 2.41
C VAL A 154 -15.91 -23.65 3.59
N ASP A 155 -16.36 -22.44 3.88
CA ASP A 155 -15.90 -21.63 5.00
C ASP A 155 -17.08 -21.01 5.78
N ILE A 156 -16.74 -20.20 6.78
CA ILE A 156 -17.66 -19.45 7.66
C ILE A 156 -17.61 -17.95 7.36
N ILE A 157 -17.09 -17.57 6.19
CA ILE A 157 -16.92 -16.17 5.81
C ILE A 157 -18.29 -15.58 5.49
N PRO A 158 -18.58 -14.34 5.92
CA PRO A 158 -19.80 -13.67 5.51
C PRO A 158 -19.95 -13.68 3.98
N LYS A 159 -21.16 -13.91 3.47
CA LYS A 159 -21.41 -13.98 2.03
C LYS A 159 -22.21 -12.77 1.59
N LEU A 160 -21.74 -12.08 0.57
CA LEU A 160 -22.45 -10.95 -0.01
C LEU A 160 -23.48 -11.44 -1.02
N ILE A 161 -24.75 -11.13 -0.78
CA ILE A 161 -25.83 -11.27 -1.75
C ILE A 161 -26.04 -9.88 -2.36
N SER A 162 -25.54 -9.64 -3.57
CA SER A 162 -25.66 -8.35 -4.26
C SER A 162 -26.80 -8.34 -5.29
N PHE A 163 -27.39 -7.16 -5.51
CA PHE A 163 -28.43 -6.94 -6.51
C PHE A 163 -28.46 -5.47 -6.96
N ALA A 164 -29.26 -5.15 -7.98
CA ALA A 164 -29.49 -3.78 -8.41
C ALA A 164 -29.96 -2.91 -7.22
N THR A 165 -29.58 -1.64 -7.15
CA THR A 165 -30.01 -0.80 -6.02
C THR A 165 -31.51 -0.62 -6.06
N GLU A 166 -32.20 -1.05 -4.99
CA GLU A 166 -33.64 -0.96 -4.83
C GLU A 166 -33.99 -0.20 -3.55
N THR A 167 -35.09 0.54 -3.55
CA THR A 167 -35.65 1.08 -2.29
C THR A 167 -36.50 0.00 -1.64
N VAL A 168 -36.14 -0.41 -0.43
CA VAL A 168 -36.69 -1.60 0.23
C VAL A 168 -37.27 -1.23 1.58
N ARG A 169 -38.54 -1.59 1.82
CA ARG A 169 -39.19 -1.50 3.14
C ARG A 169 -39.25 -2.86 3.83
N TYR A 170 -39.47 -3.91 3.04
CA TYR A 170 -39.60 -5.29 3.47
C TYR A 170 -38.71 -6.17 2.59
N PHE A 171 -38.06 -7.17 3.17
CA PHE A 171 -37.43 -8.23 2.40
C PHE A 171 -37.86 -9.60 2.90
N ARG A 172 -37.85 -10.57 1.98
CA ARG A 172 -38.05 -11.99 2.26
C ARG A 172 -36.90 -12.78 1.66
N LEU A 173 -36.24 -13.56 2.51
CA LEU A 173 -35.19 -14.48 2.10
C LEU A 173 -35.76 -15.90 2.13
N ASP A 174 -35.85 -16.53 0.97
CA ASP A 174 -36.25 -17.92 0.81
C ASP A 174 -34.99 -18.78 0.61
N ILE A 175 -34.71 -19.64 1.58
CA ILE A 175 -33.55 -20.53 1.59
C ILE A 175 -33.94 -21.83 0.89
N LEU A 176 -33.43 -22.03 -0.32
CA LEU A 176 -33.74 -23.19 -1.17
C LEU A 176 -32.86 -24.41 -0.88
N GLY A 177 -31.70 -24.20 -0.26
CA GLY A 177 -30.71 -25.24 0.00
C GLY A 177 -29.94 -24.97 1.29
N SER A 178 -29.56 -26.04 2.00
CA SER A 178 -28.73 -25.95 3.19
C SER A 178 -27.72 -27.09 3.31
N LYS A 179 -26.59 -26.82 3.95
CA LYS A 179 -25.56 -27.81 4.28
C LYS A 179 -26.03 -28.71 5.43
N GLY A 180 -26.05 -30.02 5.18
CA GLY A 180 -26.26 -31.03 6.22
C GLY A 180 -27.69 -31.22 6.70
N GLY A 181 -28.69 -30.63 6.03
CA GLY A 181 -30.08 -30.83 6.38
C GLY A 181 -31.04 -29.91 5.62
N ASN A 182 -32.26 -29.80 6.16
CA ASN A 182 -33.33 -28.94 5.65
C ASN A 182 -33.58 -27.70 6.53
N TYR A 183 -32.60 -27.34 7.36
CA TYR A 183 -32.67 -26.19 8.26
C TYR A 183 -31.53 -25.23 7.97
N VAL A 184 -31.72 -23.96 8.28
CA VAL A 184 -30.71 -22.91 8.19
C VAL A 184 -30.40 -22.33 9.57
N ASN A 185 -29.13 -21.93 9.76
CA ASN A 185 -28.68 -21.07 10.84
C ASN A 185 -28.13 -19.77 10.23
N ILE A 186 -28.57 -18.63 10.75
CA ILE A 186 -28.14 -17.30 10.30
C ILE A 186 -27.78 -16.47 11.52
N SER A 187 -26.52 -16.04 11.61
CA SER A 187 -26.03 -15.22 12.71
C SER A 187 -26.35 -13.75 12.55
N GLU A 188 -26.30 -13.22 11.33
CA GLU A 188 -26.62 -11.82 11.07
C GLU A 188 -26.92 -11.62 9.58
N LEU A 189 -27.80 -10.67 9.29
CA LEU A 189 -28.16 -10.17 7.97
C LEU A 189 -27.94 -8.66 7.97
N SER A 190 -26.81 -8.21 7.43
CA SER A 190 -26.45 -6.79 7.40
C SER A 190 -26.68 -6.19 6.00
N PRO A 191 -27.67 -5.30 5.83
CA PRO A 191 -27.94 -4.68 4.53
C PRO A 191 -26.81 -3.74 4.11
N VAL A 192 -26.47 -3.78 2.84
CA VAL A 192 -25.50 -2.87 2.25
C VAL A 192 -26.15 -2.00 1.20
N ALA A 193 -25.67 -0.77 1.09
CA ALA A 193 -26.08 0.17 0.05
C ALA A 193 -24.86 0.68 -0.70
N CYS A 194 -25.02 1.04 -1.96
CA CYS A 194 -24.05 1.89 -2.63
C CYS A 194 -24.06 3.27 -1.97
N GLY A 195 -22.98 3.59 -1.29
CA GLY A 195 -22.93 4.75 -0.42
C GLY A 195 -21.54 4.93 0.16
N GLY A 196 -21.30 6.12 0.73
CA GLY A 196 -19.95 6.55 1.06
C GLY A 196 -19.13 6.74 -0.20
N VAL A 197 -18.59 7.93 -0.40
CA VAL A 197 -17.38 8.01 -1.21
C VAL A 197 -16.37 7.15 -0.46
N TYR A 198 -15.77 6.14 -1.10
CA TYR A 198 -14.47 5.66 -0.63
C TYR A 198 -13.56 6.87 -0.82
N ASN A 199 -13.50 7.73 0.20
CA ASN A 199 -12.49 8.77 0.21
C ASN A 199 -11.20 8.00 0.38
N ALA A 200 -10.50 7.84 -0.74
CA ALA A 200 -9.09 7.52 -0.74
C ALA A 200 -8.47 8.34 0.40
N GLN A 201 -7.86 7.63 1.36
CA GLN A 201 -7.43 8.27 2.60
C GLN A 201 -6.47 9.39 2.21
N PRO A 202 -6.78 10.66 2.53
CA PRO A 202 -5.89 11.74 2.17
C PRO A 202 -4.64 11.59 3.02
N ILE A 203 -3.51 11.36 2.36
CA ILE A 203 -2.23 11.38 3.03
C ILE A 203 -1.70 12.81 2.93
N SER A 204 -1.67 13.44 4.09
CA SER A 204 -1.24 14.81 4.35
C SER A 204 -0.14 14.78 5.40
N LEU A 205 0.58 15.89 5.60
CA LEU A 205 1.56 16.00 6.69
C LEU A 205 0.98 15.61 8.06
N ALA A 206 -0.31 15.90 8.30
CA ALA A 206 -0.99 15.59 9.56
C ALA A 206 -1.38 14.10 9.70
N THR A 207 -1.68 13.40 8.60
CA THR A 207 -2.09 11.99 8.61
C THR A 207 -0.94 11.02 8.34
N CYS A 208 0.17 11.52 7.76
CA CYS A 208 1.41 10.81 7.52
C CYS A 208 2.14 10.37 8.81
N GLN A 209 1.88 11.03 9.95
CA GLN A 209 2.49 10.65 11.24
C GLN A 209 2.10 9.26 11.73
N SER A 210 0.99 8.71 11.23
CA SER A 210 0.58 7.33 11.50
C SER A 210 0.60 6.56 10.18
N PHE A 211 1.76 6.10 9.70
CA PHE A 211 1.79 5.21 8.53
C PHE A 211 1.05 3.87 8.75
N ASP A 212 0.64 3.60 9.99
CA ASP A 212 -0.43 2.63 10.33
C ASP A 212 -1.78 2.95 9.62
N SER A 213 -1.95 4.20 9.16
CA SER A 213 -2.97 4.66 8.19
C SER A 213 -2.98 3.87 6.88
N LEU A 214 -1.95 3.10 6.61
CA LEU A 214 -1.77 2.28 5.42
C LEU A 214 -1.94 0.78 5.67
N ASN A 215 -1.94 0.33 6.92
CA ASN A 215 -2.13 -1.07 7.25
C ASN A 215 -3.59 -1.37 7.58
N THR A 216 -4.12 -1.14 8.79
CA THR A 216 -5.52 -1.45 9.14
C THR A 216 -6.29 -0.27 9.71
N GLY A 217 -7.57 -0.12 9.37
CA GLY A 217 -8.43 0.97 9.87
C GLY A 217 -8.77 0.92 11.37
N LEU A 218 -8.22 -0.06 12.08
CA LEU A 218 -8.56 -0.43 13.46
C LEU A 218 -7.66 0.34 14.44
N ASP A 219 -8.24 0.96 15.47
CA ASP A 219 -7.47 1.56 16.57
C ASP A 219 -7.38 0.54 17.71
N LEU A 220 -6.30 -0.24 17.76
CA LEU A 220 -6.08 -1.27 18.78
C LEU A 220 -6.07 -0.74 20.23
N THR A 221 -5.98 0.59 20.42
CA THR A 221 -6.02 1.19 21.77
C THR A 221 -7.43 1.47 22.27
N THR A 222 -8.42 1.55 21.36
CA THR A 222 -9.82 1.88 21.69
C THR A 222 -10.83 0.84 21.22
N ASP A 223 -10.51 0.04 20.20
CA ASP A 223 -11.37 -1.00 19.65
C ASP A 223 -11.09 -2.36 20.30
N ALA A 224 -12.15 -3.04 20.77
CA ALA A 224 -12.04 -4.40 21.28
C ALA A 224 -12.16 -5.40 20.12
N ILE A 225 -11.18 -6.31 20.00
CA ILE A 225 -11.04 -7.37 18.96
C ILE A 225 -12.26 -8.36 18.88
N TYR A 226 -13.29 -8.19 19.71
CA TYR A 226 -14.37 -9.17 19.89
C TYR A 226 -15.67 -8.91 19.14
N ASP A 227 -15.76 -7.85 18.34
CA ASP A 227 -16.98 -7.56 17.59
C ASP A 227 -16.74 -7.74 16.07
N PRO A 228 -17.14 -8.88 15.49
CA PRO A 228 -17.09 -9.16 14.06
C PRO A 228 -17.75 -8.11 13.16
N LEU A 229 -18.72 -7.37 13.69
CA LEU A 229 -19.36 -6.26 12.96
C LEU A 229 -18.50 -4.98 12.99
N LYS A 230 -17.44 -4.96 13.80
CA LYS A 230 -16.42 -3.90 13.90
C LYS A 230 -15.02 -4.32 13.42
N GLN A 231 -14.82 -5.59 13.03
CA GLN A 231 -13.53 -6.10 12.53
C GLN A 231 -13.26 -5.74 11.06
N PHE A 232 -14.20 -5.08 10.38
CA PHE A 232 -13.96 -4.61 9.02
C PHE A 232 -12.83 -3.59 8.98
N ASP A 233 -11.80 -3.92 8.22
CA ASP A 233 -10.76 -2.99 7.89
C ASP A 233 -11.31 -1.98 6.88
N HIS A 234 -11.50 -0.74 7.33
CA HIS A 234 -11.99 0.34 6.47
C HIS A 234 -10.96 0.88 5.47
N LYS A 235 -9.73 0.35 5.47
CA LYS A 235 -8.63 0.78 4.61
C LYS A 235 -8.36 -0.20 3.46
N TRP A 236 -8.70 -1.47 3.60
CA TRP A 236 -8.53 -2.45 2.53
C TRP A 236 -9.86 -3.04 2.07
N LEU A 237 -9.90 -3.34 0.79
CA LEU A 237 -11.00 -4.01 0.13
C LEU A 237 -10.50 -5.38 -0.34
N VAL A 238 -11.39 -6.36 -0.39
CA VAL A 238 -11.07 -7.72 -0.85
C VAL A 238 -12.16 -8.27 -1.76
N THR A 239 -11.73 -9.08 -2.73
CA THR A 239 -12.63 -9.90 -3.56
C THR A 239 -11.97 -11.23 -3.92
N ALA A 240 -12.80 -12.26 -4.05
CA ALA A 240 -12.41 -13.52 -4.68
C ALA A 240 -12.37 -13.35 -6.20
N ILE A 241 -11.41 -14.03 -6.84
CA ILE A 241 -11.32 -14.14 -8.30
C ILE A 241 -11.17 -15.62 -8.69
N PRO A 242 -11.44 -16.00 -9.95
CA PRO A 242 -11.28 -17.39 -10.39
C PRO A 242 -9.88 -17.91 -10.09
N PRO A 243 -9.75 -19.14 -9.55
CA PRO A 243 -8.45 -19.69 -9.19
C PRO A 243 -7.59 -19.92 -10.44
N ALA A 244 -6.28 -19.82 -10.25
CA ALA A 244 -5.24 -20.02 -11.27
C ALA A 244 -5.22 -18.95 -12.36
N THR A 245 -5.65 -17.73 -12.03
CA THR A 245 -5.56 -16.61 -12.95
C THR A 245 -4.13 -16.05 -12.94
N ASP A 246 -3.42 -16.05 -14.06
CA ASP A 246 -2.07 -15.47 -14.14
C ASP A 246 -2.08 -14.04 -14.72
N ASP A 247 -3.23 -13.57 -15.21
CA ASP A 247 -3.44 -12.21 -15.70
C ASP A 247 -4.22 -11.40 -14.66
N THR A 248 -3.48 -10.79 -13.73
CA THR A 248 -4.05 -9.99 -12.64
C THR A 248 -4.84 -8.79 -13.15
N ALA A 249 -4.42 -8.15 -14.24
CA ALA A 249 -5.11 -6.98 -14.79
C ALA A 249 -6.47 -7.36 -15.40
N ALA A 250 -6.53 -8.49 -16.12
CA ALA A 250 -7.79 -9.04 -16.60
C ALA A 250 -8.70 -9.48 -15.45
N ALA A 251 -8.14 -10.09 -14.40
CA ALA A 251 -8.89 -10.46 -13.20
C ALA A 251 -9.52 -9.22 -12.53
N LEU A 252 -8.72 -8.17 -12.32
CA LEU A 252 -9.16 -6.90 -11.76
C LEU A 252 -10.30 -6.27 -12.58
N ALA A 253 -10.20 -6.30 -13.91
CA ALA A 253 -11.23 -5.78 -14.79
C ALA A 253 -12.55 -6.56 -14.75
N SER A 254 -12.53 -7.81 -14.24
CA SER A 254 -13.71 -8.66 -14.08
C SER A 254 -14.36 -8.57 -12.69
N VAL A 255 -13.82 -7.74 -11.79
CA VAL A 255 -14.37 -7.57 -10.44
C VAL A 255 -15.62 -6.69 -10.49
N ASP A 256 -16.76 -7.32 -10.26
CA ASP A 256 -18.06 -6.64 -10.24
C ASP A 256 -18.32 -5.89 -8.92
N ALA A 257 -17.74 -6.36 -7.80
CA ALA A 257 -17.93 -5.77 -6.48
C ALA A 257 -16.72 -6.02 -5.56
N TRP A 258 -16.53 -5.10 -4.61
CA TRP A 258 -15.52 -5.18 -3.57
C TRP A 258 -16.19 -5.24 -2.20
N SER A 259 -15.61 -6.04 -1.31
CA SER A 259 -16.00 -6.15 0.10
C SER A 259 -14.95 -5.48 0.97
N TYR A 260 -15.30 -5.08 2.20
CA TYR A 260 -14.27 -4.75 3.18
C TYR A 260 -13.47 -6.01 3.52
N SER A 261 -12.16 -5.86 3.66
CA SER A 261 -11.37 -6.88 4.32
C SER A 261 -11.62 -6.82 5.83
N VAL A 262 -11.09 -7.81 6.54
CA VAL A 262 -11.26 -8.03 7.96
C VAL A 262 -9.87 -8.06 8.60
N ALA A 263 -9.69 -7.28 9.66
CA ALA A 263 -8.51 -7.38 10.51
C ALA A 263 -8.64 -8.66 11.35
N SER A 264 -7.80 -9.66 11.09
CA SER A 264 -8.03 -11.04 11.55
C SER A 264 -7.12 -11.49 12.70
N GLY A 265 -6.23 -10.63 13.20
CA GLY A 265 -5.40 -10.96 14.36
C GLY A 265 -4.48 -9.83 14.82
N ASP A 266 -4.29 -9.75 16.14
CA ASP A 266 -3.34 -8.89 16.84
C ASP A 266 -1.93 -9.51 16.82
N VAL A 267 -0.93 -8.65 16.59
CA VAL A 267 0.50 -8.93 16.65
C VAL A 267 0.97 -9.49 18.00
N THR A 268 0.22 -9.33 19.09
CA THR A 268 0.61 -9.85 20.41
C THR A 268 0.27 -11.32 20.66
N GLY A 269 -0.40 -12.00 19.71
CA GLY A 269 -0.56 -13.45 19.74
C GLY A 269 -1.49 -14.01 20.82
N TYR A 270 -2.38 -13.20 21.42
CA TYR A 270 -3.33 -13.70 22.42
C TYR A 270 -4.80 -13.55 22.00
N ARG A 271 -5.29 -14.52 21.22
CA ARG A 271 -6.71 -14.86 21.19
C ARG A 271 -6.94 -15.94 22.28
N PRO A 272 -7.66 -15.65 23.38
CA PRO A 272 -8.06 -16.68 24.34
C PRO A 272 -8.93 -17.72 23.65
N GLY A 273 -8.39 -18.93 23.45
CA GLY A 273 -9.12 -20.06 22.83
C GLY A 273 -8.69 -20.43 21.41
N SER A 274 -7.77 -19.71 20.76
CA SER A 274 -7.20 -20.16 19.48
C SER A 274 -6.22 -21.30 19.71
N TYR A 275 -6.60 -22.51 19.32
CA TYR A 275 -5.67 -23.64 19.25
C TYR A 275 -4.82 -23.51 17.97
N GLY A 276 -3.61 -22.94 18.09
CA GLY A 276 -2.48 -23.32 17.23
C GLY A 276 -2.42 -22.82 15.78
N GLY A 277 -2.89 -21.62 15.48
CA GLY A 277 -2.43 -20.88 14.30
C GLY A 277 -1.11 -20.17 14.64
N ASN A 278 0.01 -20.55 14.02
CA ASN A 278 1.26 -19.81 14.12
C ASN A 278 1.16 -18.54 13.24
N TRP A 279 0.34 -17.58 13.64
CA TRP A 279 0.36 -16.24 13.06
C TRP A 279 1.70 -15.61 13.43
N TYR A 280 2.50 -15.24 12.44
CA TYR A 280 3.75 -14.54 12.69
C TYR A 280 3.45 -13.11 13.13
N ASN A 281 4.14 -12.67 14.18
CA ASN A 281 4.12 -11.30 14.61
C ASN A 281 4.77 -10.42 13.54
N SER A 282 4.18 -9.26 13.26
CA SER A 282 4.88 -8.21 12.52
C SER A 282 6.19 -7.89 13.24
N PHE A 283 7.30 -7.77 12.51
CA PHE A 283 8.61 -7.48 13.10
C PHE A 283 8.65 -6.12 13.80
N SER A 284 7.76 -5.22 13.43
CA SER A 284 7.65 -3.88 13.99
C SER A 284 6.61 -3.75 15.10
N ASP A 285 5.79 -4.77 15.35
CA ASP A 285 4.61 -4.70 16.21
C ASP A 285 3.58 -3.61 15.78
N ARG A 286 3.63 -3.13 14.53
CA ARG A 286 2.78 -2.04 13.99
C ARG A 286 1.91 -2.45 12.82
N ALA A 287 1.73 -3.75 12.59
CA ALA A 287 0.91 -4.20 11.48
C ALA A 287 0.11 -5.45 11.80
N ASP A 288 -1.22 -5.36 11.71
CA ASP A 288 -2.14 -6.48 11.80
C ASP A 288 -2.34 -7.21 10.47
N TRP A 289 -2.71 -8.48 10.57
CA TRP A 289 -3.12 -9.31 9.44
C TRP A 289 -4.50 -8.90 8.91
N ILE A 290 -4.58 -8.78 7.59
CA ILE A 290 -5.79 -8.45 6.84
C ILE A 290 -6.18 -9.66 5.99
N SER A 291 -7.43 -10.10 6.11
CA SER A 291 -7.96 -11.20 5.31
C SER A 291 -9.42 -10.95 4.92
N ASP A 292 -10.06 -11.89 4.23
CA ASP A 292 -11.53 -11.93 4.09
C ASP A 292 -12.20 -12.79 5.18
N SER A 293 -11.49 -13.20 6.25
CA SER A 293 -12.01 -14.06 7.32
C SER A 293 -11.73 -13.52 8.74
N GLU A 294 -12.74 -13.50 9.60
CA GLU A 294 -12.68 -12.94 10.97
C GLU A 294 -11.72 -13.64 11.94
N ASN A 295 -11.48 -14.94 11.74
CA ASN A 295 -10.50 -15.70 12.51
C ASN A 295 -9.21 -15.94 11.74
N GLY A 296 -9.10 -15.33 10.55
CA GLY A 296 -7.99 -15.51 9.62
C GLY A 296 -7.86 -16.92 9.06
N TRP A 297 -8.81 -17.80 9.39
CA TRP A 297 -8.78 -19.19 8.98
C TRP A 297 -9.76 -19.42 7.84
N HIS A 298 -9.25 -19.99 6.75
CA HIS A 298 -10.06 -20.56 5.69
C HIS A 298 -9.97 -22.07 5.84
N GLY A 299 -11.11 -22.77 5.74
CA GLY A 299 -11.16 -24.22 5.91
C GLY A 299 -10.33 -25.00 4.88
N SER A 300 -10.64 -26.28 4.67
CA SER A 300 -9.94 -27.17 3.71
C SER A 300 -10.21 -26.85 2.22
N ILE A 301 -10.34 -25.57 1.87
CA ILE A 301 -10.70 -25.09 0.53
C ILE A 301 -9.65 -25.51 -0.51
N ALA A 302 -10.11 -25.78 -1.73
CA ALA A 302 -9.26 -25.75 -2.91
C ALA A 302 -8.64 -24.35 -3.08
N ASN A 303 -7.44 -24.30 -3.66
CA ASN A 303 -6.74 -23.10 -4.11
C ASN A 303 -7.68 -21.97 -4.57
N VAL A 304 -7.64 -20.80 -3.91
CA VAL A 304 -8.43 -19.61 -4.31
C VAL A 304 -7.54 -18.39 -4.42
N ASP A 305 -7.77 -17.61 -5.48
CA ASP A 305 -7.08 -16.36 -5.73
C ASP A 305 -7.90 -15.20 -5.13
N ARG A 306 -7.18 -14.20 -4.60
CA ARG A 306 -7.76 -13.00 -3.97
C ARG A 306 -7.09 -11.76 -4.52
N LEU A 307 -7.89 -10.72 -4.73
CA LEU A 307 -7.37 -9.36 -4.91
C LEU A 307 -7.69 -8.56 -3.65
N TYR A 308 -6.67 -7.90 -3.12
CA TYR A 308 -6.79 -6.93 -2.05
C TYR A 308 -6.48 -5.55 -2.62
N ARG A 309 -7.36 -4.58 -2.41
CA ARG A 309 -7.22 -3.23 -2.97
C ARG A 309 -7.20 -2.19 -1.86
N LYS A 310 -6.33 -1.21 -2.04
CA LYS A 310 -6.27 -0.01 -1.22
C LYS A 310 -6.20 1.22 -2.08
N ASP A 311 -7.06 2.19 -1.78
CA ASP A 311 -7.09 3.48 -2.44
C ASP A 311 -6.63 4.58 -1.47
N PHE A 312 -5.82 5.52 -1.96
CA PHE A 312 -5.29 6.63 -1.17
C PHE A 312 -5.06 7.86 -2.05
N THR A 313 -5.12 9.05 -1.45
CA THR A 313 -4.93 10.32 -2.17
C THR A 313 -3.63 10.95 -1.70
N ILE A 314 -2.78 11.36 -2.64
CA ILE A 314 -1.58 12.14 -2.36
C ILE A 314 -1.89 13.63 -2.52
N ASP A 315 -1.61 14.43 -1.49
CA ASP A 315 -1.72 15.89 -1.58
C ASP A 315 -0.68 16.46 -2.57
N THR A 316 -1.18 16.76 -3.77
CA THR A 316 -0.39 17.26 -4.90
C THR A 316 0.26 18.62 -4.65
N SER A 317 -0.24 19.38 -3.68
CA SER A 317 0.27 20.72 -3.38
C SER A 317 1.52 20.70 -2.50
N ASN A 318 1.85 19.55 -1.92
CA ASN A 318 2.98 19.39 -1.03
C ASN A 318 4.10 18.58 -1.71
N GLU A 319 5.19 19.26 -2.06
CA GLU A 319 6.34 18.67 -2.72
C GLU A 319 7.05 17.62 -1.86
N PHE A 320 7.12 17.82 -0.55
CA PHE A 320 7.71 16.87 0.39
C PHE A 320 6.90 15.56 0.46
N LEU A 321 5.57 15.62 0.49
CA LEU A 321 4.74 14.41 0.43
C LEU A 321 4.95 13.67 -0.89
N ASN A 322 4.93 14.38 -2.03
CA ASN A 322 5.21 13.75 -3.33
C ASN A 322 6.58 13.05 -3.34
N TYR A 323 7.60 13.68 -2.77
CA TYR A 323 8.94 13.10 -2.65
C TYR A 323 8.96 11.87 -1.72
N LEU A 324 8.30 11.94 -0.57
CA LEU A 324 8.17 10.81 0.35
C LEU A 324 7.49 9.62 -0.33
N PHE A 325 6.42 9.85 -1.10
CA PHE A 325 5.71 8.81 -1.84
C PHE A 325 6.52 8.20 -2.98
N SER A 326 7.34 9.01 -3.66
CA SER A 326 8.25 8.52 -4.71
C SER A 326 9.31 7.54 -4.21
N ASN A 327 9.54 7.53 -2.90
CA ASN A 327 10.50 6.65 -2.25
C ASN A 327 9.81 5.72 -1.23
N LEU A 328 8.48 5.65 -1.22
CA LEU A 328 7.74 4.85 -0.25
C LEU A 328 7.95 3.37 -0.53
N GLU A 329 8.48 2.67 0.46
CA GLU A 329 8.67 1.23 0.42
C GLU A 329 7.56 0.53 1.20
N PHE A 330 6.84 -0.34 0.51
CA PHE A 330 5.88 -1.27 1.07
C PHE A 330 6.50 -2.65 1.16
N ASN A 331 6.46 -3.24 2.33
CA ASN A 331 6.66 -4.65 2.51
C ASN A 331 5.30 -5.35 2.58
N PHE A 332 5.10 -6.29 1.68
CA PHE A 332 3.95 -7.19 1.75
C PHE A 332 4.39 -8.53 2.32
N TYR A 333 3.68 -8.92 3.38
CA TYR A 333 3.90 -10.14 4.13
C TYR A 333 2.67 -11.01 3.95
N ALA A 334 2.81 -12.13 3.26
CA ALA A 334 1.74 -13.11 3.07
C ALA A 334 2.25 -14.49 3.45
N ASP A 335 1.38 -15.32 4.03
CA ASP A 335 1.71 -16.72 4.33
C ASP A 335 1.71 -17.63 3.09
N ASN A 336 1.03 -17.16 2.04
CA ASN A 336 1.01 -17.75 0.72
C ASN A 336 1.79 -16.87 -0.27
N SER A 337 1.46 -16.91 -1.56
CA SER A 337 2.22 -16.19 -2.59
C SER A 337 1.57 -14.86 -2.96
N VAL A 338 2.32 -13.76 -2.79
CA VAL A 338 2.07 -12.51 -3.53
C VAL A 338 2.42 -12.76 -5.00
N HIS A 339 1.40 -12.97 -5.82
CA HIS A 339 1.59 -13.29 -7.23
C HIS A 339 1.84 -12.05 -8.08
N ASP A 340 1.16 -10.95 -7.81
CA ASP A 340 1.36 -9.70 -8.54
C ASP A 340 0.92 -8.52 -7.68
N ILE A 341 1.41 -7.34 -8.04
CA ILE A 341 0.98 -6.08 -7.45
C ILE A 341 0.70 -5.14 -8.62
N LEU A 342 -0.43 -4.46 -8.59
CA LEU A 342 -0.78 -3.41 -9.53
C LEU A 342 -0.75 -2.07 -8.82
N VAL A 343 -0.03 -1.11 -9.39
CA VAL A 343 -0.08 0.29 -8.98
C VAL A 343 -0.78 1.06 -10.09
N ASN A 344 -1.92 1.69 -9.78
CA ASN A 344 -2.77 2.38 -10.75
C ASN A 344 -3.05 1.54 -12.01
N SER A 345 -3.49 0.28 -11.79
CA SER A 345 -3.72 -0.75 -12.82
C SER A 345 -2.50 -1.24 -13.61
N THR A 346 -1.31 -0.72 -13.33
CA THR A 346 -0.06 -1.17 -13.96
C THR A 346 0.51 -2.35 -13.18
N SER A 347 0.55 -3.53 -13.80
CA SER A 347 1.16 -4.72 -13.20
C SER A 347 2.66 -4.55 -13.06
N LEU A 348 3.18 -4.68 -11.85
CA LEU A 348 4.62 -4.63 -11.60
C LEU A 348 5.33 -5.82 -12.23
N ARG A 349 4.67 -6.97 -12.37
CA ARG A 349 5.22 -8.13 -13.10
C ARG A 349 5.51 -7.82 -14.58
N SER A 350 4.85 -6.82 -15.16
CA SER A 350 5.10 -6.38 -16.55
C SER A 350 6.32 -5.46 -16.70
N LEU A 351 6.89 -5.00 -15.59
CA LEU A 351 7.96 -4.01 -15.55
C LEU A 351 9.32 -4.67 -15.22
N PRO A 352 10.35 -4.53 -16.08
CA PRO A 352 11.63 -5.22 -15.88
C PRO A 352 12.33 -4.93 -14.55
N GLN A 353 12.21 -3.70 -14.02
CA GLN A 353 12.85 -3.31 -12.77
C GLN A 353 12.28 -4.02 -11.53
N TYR A 354 11.07 -4.60 -11.64
CA TYR A 354 10.41 -5.35 -10.56
C TYR A 354 10.51 -6.87 -10.70
N ALA A 355 11.21 -7.36 -11.74
CA ALA A 355 11.31 -8.80 -12.02
C ALA A 355 12.00 -9.60 -10.90
N SER A 356 12.84 -8.95 -10.09
CA SER A 356 13.51 -9.55 -8.91
C SER A 356 12.77 -9.32 -7.59
N VAL A 357 11.76 -8.44 -7.58
CA VAL A 357 11.02 -8.05 -6.37
C VAL A 357 9.86 -9.00 -6.11
N LEU A 358 9.12 -9.35 -7.16
CA LEU A 358 8.07 -10.37 -7.05
C LEU A 358 8.71 -11.76 -7.10
N PRO A 359 8.31 -12.69 -6.20
CA PRO A 359 8.82 -14.05 -6.24
C PRO A 359 8.62 -14.66 -7.63
N SER A 360 9.62 -15.42 -8.10
CA SER A 360 9.42 -16.30 -9.25
C SER A 360 8.25 -17.24 -8.93
N ALA A 361 7.34 -17.42 -9.89
CA ALA A 361 6.16 -18.25 -9.69
C ALA A 361 6.62 -19.61 -9.14
N PRO A 362 6.22 -20.01 -7.92
CA PRO A 362 6.65 -21.28 -7.36
C PRO A 362 6.13 -22.42 -8.23
N SER A 363 6.74 -23.61 -8.11
CA SER A 363 6.19 -24.81 -8.77
C SER A 363 4.76 -25.12 -8.32
N ASP A 364 4.42 -24.73 -7.09
CA ASP A 364 3.05 -24.67 -6.58
C ASP A 364 2.76 -23.25 -6.08
N PRO A 365 2.01 -22.43 -6.84
CA PRO A 365 1.76 -21.04 -6.48
C PRO A 365 0.85 -20.87 -5.26
N TYR A 366 0.33 -21.97 -4.70
CA TYR A 366 -0.52 -22.01 -3.51
C TYR A 366 0.19 -22.59 -2.29
N TYR A 367 1.50 -22.84 -2.39
CA TYR A 367 2.27 -23.42 -1.31
C TYR A 367 2.32 -22.49 -0.09
N SER A 368 1.82 -22.99 1.04
CA SER A 368 1.97 -22.37 2.36
C SER A 368 3.36 -22.72 2.92
N GLY A 369 4.31 -21.81 2.81
CA GLY A 369 5.66 -21.99 3.36
C GLY A 369 5.79 -21.60 4.82
N GLY A 370 4.82 -20.84 5.34
CA GLY A 370 5.00 -20.01 6.51
C GLY A 370 5.89 -18.81 6.18
N TYR A 371 5.55 -17.66 6.73
CA TYR A 371 6.28 -16.43 6.50
C TYR A 371 7.69 -16.41 7.17
N THR A 372 8.67 -15.77 6.52
CA THR A 372 10.00 -15.45 7.07
C THR A 372 10.46 -14.06 6.56
N GLU A 373 11.36 -13.35 7.28
CA GLU A 373 11.92 -12.07 6.80
C GLU A 373 12.51 -12.17 5.38
N SER A 374 13.07 -13.33 5.05
CA SER A 374 13.61 -13.63 3.72
C SER A 374 12.58 -13.80 2.61
N SER A 375 11.28 -13.92 2.93
CA SER A 375 10.20 -14.15 1.96
C SER A 375 9.27 -12.95 1.77
N LYS A 376 9.56 -11.79 2.37
CA LYS A 376 8.75 -10.58 2.16
C LYS A 376 8.90 -10.04 0.74
N VAL A 377 7.81 -9.50 0.19
CA VAL A 377 7.88 -8.70 -1.03
C VAL A 377 8.15 -7.26 -0.61
N ARG A 378 9.42 -6.90 -0.65
CA ARG A 378 9.90 -5.54 -0.40
C ARG A 378 9.77 -4.70 -1.67
N LEU A 379 8.79 -3.82 -1.70
CA LEU A 379 8.39 -3.02 -2.85
C LEU A 379 8.68 -1.54 -2.62
N SER A 380 9.70 -1.01 -3.28
CA SER A 380 9.82 0.42 -3.50
C SER A 380 8.95 0.83 -4.70
N ILE A 381 7.87 1.58 -4.47
CA ILE A 381 6.99 2.03 -5.57
C ILE A 381 7.68 3.18 -6.31
N ASP A 382 7.91 2.98 -7.60
CA ASP A 382 8.46 3.99 -8.48
C ASP A 382 7.49 5.16 -8.57
N ALA A 383 7.99 6.36 -8.29
CA ALA A 383 7.29 7.63 -8.38
C ALA A 383 6.44 7.77 -9.64
N SER A 384 6.95 7.25 -10.78
CA SER A 384 6.31 7.36 -12.09
C SER A 384 5.02 6.54 -12.19
N LEU A 385 4.79 5.58 -11.30
CA LEU A 385 3.55 4.80 -11.20
C LEU A 385 2.50 5.49 -10.34
N LEU A 386 2.90 6.46 -9.53
CA LEU A 386 2.04 7.27 -8.69
C LEU A 386 1.68 8.59 -9.38
N GLN A 387 0.56 9.15 -8.99
CA GLN A 387 0.11 10.45 -9.47
C GLN A 387 -0.36 11.33 -8.32
N GLY A 388 -0.32 12.63 -8.52
CA GLY A 388 -1.00 13.53 -7.62
C GLY A 388 -2.51 13.27 -7.63
N GLY A 389 -3.15 13.24 -6.45
CA GLY A 389 -4.56 12.90 -6.31
C GLY A 389 -4.74 11.41 -6.03
N ASP A 390 -5.76 10.79 -6.63
CA ASP A 390 -6.17 9.42 -6.29
C ASP A 390 -5.22 8.37 -6.88
N ASN A 391 -4.88 7.39 -6.05
CA ASN A 391 -4.04 6.26 -6.39
C ASN A 391 -4.66 4.96 -5.84
N SER A 392 -4.32 3.83 -6.47
CA SER A 392 -4.73 2.50 -6.02
C SER A 392 -3.56 1.51 -6.04
N ILE A 393 -3.42 0.73 -4.99
CA ILE A 393 -2.58 -0.48 -4.95
C ILE A 393 -3.51 -1.70 -4.91
N VAL A 394 -3.27 -2.67 -5.78
CA VAL A 394 -3.96 -3.97 -5.77
C VAL A 394 -2.95 -5.09 -5.61
N VAL A 395 -3.07 -5.89 -4.56
CA VAL A 395 -2.24 -7.05 -4.27
C VAL A 395 -3.01 -8.31 -4.66
N HIS A 396 -2.41 -9.12 -5.52
CA HIS A 396 -2.96 -10.42 -5.90
C HIS A 396 -2.29 -11.53 -5.08
N LEU A 397 -3.06 -12.17 -4.22
CA LEU A 397 -2.63 -13.34 -3.47
C LEU A 397 -3.17 -14.61 -4.10
N LYS A 398 -2.28 -15.57 -4.39
CA LYS A 398 -2.65 -16.95 -4.72
C LYS A 398 -2.63 -17.76 -3.44
N SER A 399 -3.78 -18.25 -3.01
CA SER A 399 -3.97 -18.73 -1.65
C SER A 399 -4.39 -20.21 -1.58
N GLY A 400 -3.55 -21.05 -0.94
CA GLY A 400 -3.82 -22.46 -0.67
C GLY A 400 -4.09 -22.73 0.81
N ALA A 401 -4.80 -23.83 1.11
CA ALA A 401 -5.12 -24.21 2.48
C ALA A 401 -3.86 -24.55 3.30
N PRO A 402 -3.77 -24.15 4.58
CA PRO A 402 -4.70 -23.30 5.32
C PRO A 402 -4.41 -21.82 5.00
N VAL A 403 -5.30 -21.17 4.24
CA VAL A 403 -5.07 -19.80 3.78
C VAL A 403 -5.08 -18.85 4.97
N GLN A 404 -4.13 -17.93 4.98
CA GLN A 404 -4.05 -16.77 5.87
C GLN A 404 -3.87 -15.52 5.00
N GLY A 405 -4.25 -14.37 5.54
CA GLY A 405 -4.31 -13.09 4.83
C GLY A 405 -2.95 -12.55 4.38
N PHE A 406 -2.81 -11.23 4.40
CA PHE A 406 -1.50 -10.58 4.34
C PHE A 406 -1.51 -9.37 5.25
N PHE A 407 -0.34 -8.84 5.58
CA PHE A 407 -0.23 -7.49 6.10
C PHE A 407 0.71 -6.67 5.23
N ALA A 408 0.52 -5.36 5.25
CA ALA A 408 1.34 -4.41 4.53
C ALA A 408 2.00 -3.49 5.55
N GLU A 409 3.31 -3.55 5.67
CA GLU A 409 4.07 -2.60 6.48
C GLU A 409 4.87 -1.69 5.57
N THR A 410 4.96 -0.41 5.89
CA THR A 410 6.01 0.42 5.32
C THR A 410 7.29 0.20 6.12
N ASP A 411 8.44 -0.03 5.48
CA ASP A 411 9.75 -0.19 6.18
C ASP A 411 10.11 1.00 7.08
N PHE A 412 9.40 2.11 6.91
CA PHE A 412 9.72 3.40 7.47
C PHE A 412 8.78 3.79 8.60
N ASN A 413 9.37 4.14 9.73
CA ASN A 413 8.74 4.95 10.78
C ASN A 413 9.02 6.43 10.54
N LEU A 414 8.87 6.87 9.29
CA LEU A 414 8.94 8.28 8.93
C LEU A 414 7.59 8.88 9.31
N ALA A 415 7.37 9.25 10.56
CA ALA A 415 6.37 10.30 10.77
C ALA A 415 6.85 11.49 9.95
N CYS A 416 5.99 12.14 9.15
CA CYS A 416 6.35 13.35 8.39
C CYS A 416 6.92 14.51 9.25
N SER A 417 7.05 14.33 10.56
CA SER A 417 7.60 15.24 11.55
C SER A 417 8.74 14.62 12.37
N GLY A 418 9.39 13.58 11.85
CA GLY A 418 10.50 12.89 12.48
C GLY A 418 11.45 12.41 11.39
N VAL A 419 11.64 13.26 10.39
CA VAL A 419 12.59 13.07 9.30
C VAL A 419 13.64 14.16 9.43
N ASP A 420 14.82 13.85 8.94
CA ASP A 420 15.92 14.77 8.74
C ASP A 420 16.17 14.90 7.22
N LEU A 421 16.34 16.11 6.69
CA LEU A 421 16.24 16.45 5.27
C LEU A 421 17.46 17.22 4.79
N SER A 422 17.99 16.79 3.65
CA SER A 422 19.07 17.49 2.96
C SER A 422 18.67 18.89 2.50
N ASP A 423 19.59 19.84 2.47
CA ASP A 423 19.31 21.24 2.11
C ASP A 423 20.27 21.84 1.05
N ALA A 424 21.14 21.03 0.45
CA ALA A 424 21.91 21.42 -0.73
C ALA A 424 21.00 21.81 -1.91
N PRO A 425 21.50 22.55 -2.92
CA PRO A 425 20.72 22.87 -4.10
C PRO A 425 20.10 21.62 -4.74
N ALA A 426 18.83 21.71 -5.14
CA ALA A 426 18.05 20.57 -5.66
C ALA A 426 18.71 19.77 -6.80
N GLY A 427 19.65 20.36 -7.54
CA GLY A 427 20.44 19.68 -8.59
C GLY A 427 21.26 18.50 -8.07
N TYR A 428 21.72 18.56 -6.83
CA TYR A 428 22.46 17.49 -6.14
C TYR A 428 21.57 16.30 -5.72
N GLY A 429 20.27 16.39 -6.01
CA GLY A 429 19.26 15.47 -5.52
C GLY A 429 18.95 15.70 -4.04
N ARG A 430 17.78 15.23 -3.61
CA ARG A 430 17.34 15.34 -2.23
C ARG A 430 17.57 14.03 -1.49
N ALA A 431 17.86 14.10 -0.21
CA ALA A 431 18.00 12.95 0.68
C ALA A 431 17.17 13.16 1.94
N LEU A 432 16.69 12.07 2.53
CA LEU A 432 16.04 12.09 3.83
C LEU A 432 16.47 10.92 4.69
N HIS A 433 16.43 11.10 6.00
CA HIS A 433 16.65 10.05 7.00
C HIS A 433 15.52 10.03 8.02
N GLY A 434 15.21 8.86 8.56
CA GLY A 434 14.24 8.72 9.64
C GLY A 434 14.85 8.98 11.01
N ARG A 435 14.11 9.63 11.90
CA ARG A 435 14.56 9.90 13.29
C ARG A 435 14.21 8.77 14.26
N THR A 436 14.24 7.53 13.79
CA THR A 436 13.67 6.38 14.51
C THR A 436 14.52 5.91 15.68
N ASP A 437 15.80 6.29 15.70
CA ASP A 437 16.72 6.06 16.80
C ASP A 437 17.41 7.40 17.14
N PRO A 438 17.09 8.04 18.29
CA PRO A 438 17.73 9.29 18.69
C PRO A 438 19.22 9.12 19.03
N GLY A 439 19.81 7.94 18.80
CA GLY A 439 21.23 7.71 18.99
C GLY A 439 22.10 7.96 17.75
N LEU A 440 21.65 7.65 16.53
CA LEU A 440 22.55 7.65 15.38
C LEU A 440 22.54 8.99 14.65
N TYR A 441 23.41 9.91 15.05
CA TYR A 441 23.60 11.23 14.42
C TYR A 441 25.05 11.71 14.58
N LEU A 442 25.41 12.73 13.81
CA LEU A 442 26.69 13.41 13.75
C LEU A 442 26.69 14.60 14.73
N GLY A 443 27.86 14.90 15.28
CA GLY A 443 28.00 16.07 16.15
C GLY A 443 27.27 15.99 17.49
N THR A 444 26.95 17.14 18.09
CA THR A 444 26.48 17.23 19.48
C THR A 444 24.99 17.51 19.64
N SER A 445 24.38 18.03 18.60
CA SER A 445 22.98 18.40 18.57
C SER A 445 22.18 17.23 18.00
N THR A 446 21.05 16.90 18.61
CA THR A 446 20.17 15.87 18.02
C THR A 446 19.54 16.43 16.77
N PRO A 447 19.40 15.63 15.69
CA PRO A 447 18.67 16.04 14.51
C PRO A 447 17.31 16.56 14.90
N ASP A 448 16.88 17.68 14.33
CA ASP A 448 15.57 18.23 14.60
C ASP A 448 14.48 17.53 13.77
N ALA A 449 13.51 18.22 13.22
CA ALA A 449 12.46 17.52 12.48
C ALA A 449 11.84 18.45 11.47
N GLU A 450 12.09 18.17 10.20
CA GLU A 450 11.59 19.02 9.13
C GLU A 450 10.30 18.46 8.53
N THR A 451 9.57 19.35 7.88
CA THR A 451 8.31 19.02 7.19
C THR A 451 8.34 19.43 5.72
N ALA A 452 9.47 20.00 5.28
CA ALA A 452 9.73 20.44 3.92
C ALA A 452 11.23 20.61 3.70
N PHE A 453 11.69 20.28 2.49
CA PHE A 453 13.05 20.58 2.05
C PHE A 453 13.29 22.09 2.03
N ALA A 454 14.48 22.51 2.47
CA ALA A 454 14.89 23.90 2.56
C ALA A 454 16.05 24.24 1.60
N ASP A 455 16.12 23.60 0.43
CA ASP A 455 17.22 23.75 -0.55
C ASP A 455 17.74 25.20 -0.65
N SER A 456 19.03 25.39 -0.40
CA SER A 456 19.66 26.71 -0.31
C SER A 456 20.98 26.77 -1.08
N ALA A 457 21.39 27.98 -1.46
CA ALA A 457 22.67 28.17 -2.16
C ALA A 457 23.90 28.01 -1.24
N ALA A 458 23.70 27.98 0.07
CA ALA A 458 24.76 27.87 1.06
C ALA A 458 24.72 26.55 1.85
N ALA A 459 23.77 25.64 1.55
CA ALA A 459 23.47 24.47 2.37
C ALA A 459 23.28 24.89 3.85
N ASP A 460 22.43 25.90 4.06
CA ASP A 460 22.04 26.42 5.37
C ASP A 460 20.53 26.77 5.50
N GLY A 461 19.69 26.14 4.70
CA GLY A 461 18.28 26.44 4.60
C GLY A 461 17.50 26.12 5.86
N ASP A 462 17.76 24.97 6.46
CA ASP A 462 17.16 24.48 7.71
C ASP A 462 17.81 25.07 8.97
N ASN A 463 19.06 25.58 8.86
CA ASN A 463 19.74 26.32 9.93
C ASN A 463 18.92 27.51 10.45
N SER A 464 17.96 28.01 9.66
CA SER A 464 17.04 29.10 10.01
C SER A 464 15.64 28.64 10.46
N VAL A 465 15.35 27.34 10.35
CA VAL A 465 14.05 26.70 10.57
C VAL A 465 14.17 25.62 11.65
N GLY A 466 14.72 25.95 12.83
CA GLY A 466 14.92 24.92 13.83
C GLY A 466 16.11 25.15 14.76
N SER A 467 16.66 24.05 15.26
CA SER A 467 17.99 24.02 15.88
C SER A 467 19.00 23.65 14.80
N ASN A 468 20.04 24.47 14.59
CA ASN A 468 21.17 24.09 13.73
C ASN A 468 21.87 22.88 14.36
N ASP A 469 21.65 21.74 13.74
CA ASP A 469 22.19 20.41 14.02
C ASP A 469 23.27 19.97 13.03
N GLU A 470 23.52 20.76 11.99
CA GLU A 470 24.71 20.78 11.10
C GLU A 470 26.03 21.07 11.87
N ASP A 471 26.29 20.28 12.92
CA ASP A 471 27.42 20.39 13.84
C ASP A 471 28.32 19.15 13.83
N GLY A 472 28.02 18.19 12.93
CA GLY A 472 28.81 17.00 12.65
C GLY A 472 30.19 17.27 12.08
N ILE A 473 30.29 18.24 11.16
CA ILE A 473 31.52 18.63 10.49
C ILE A 473 31.96 20.01 11.00
N ASN A 474 32.78 20.01 12.06
CA ASN A 474 33.23 21.23 12.74
C ASN A 474 34.02 22.19 11.82
N GLY A 475 33.35 23.26 11.39
CA GLY A 475 33.92 24.34 10.58
C GLY A 475 34.14 23.89 9.14
N ASN A 476 33.58 24.64 8.18
CA ASN A 476 33.63 24.40 6.73
C ASN A 476 34.74 23.44 6.29
N LEU A 477 34.37 22.38 5.57
CA LEU A 477 35.31 21.44 4.99
C LEU A 477 36.53 22.17 4.42
N PRO A 478 37.76 21.68 4.67
CA PRO A 478 38.98 22.30 4.15
C PRO A 478 38.83 22.62 2.65
N PRO A 479 39.33 23.77 2.20
CA PRO A 479 39.23 24.14 0.79
C PRO A 479 39.89 23.07 -0.08
N LEU A 480 39.24 22.72 -1.18
CA LEU A 480 39.80 21.86 -2.20
C LEU A 480 40.75 22.67 -3.06
N THR A 481 41.92 22.12 -3.38
CA THR A 481 42.85 22.78 -4.30
C THR A 481 42.55 22.33 -5.73
N ALA A 482 42.37 23.27 -6.66
CA ALA A 482 42.04 23.01 -8.05
C ALA A 482 43.05 22.05 -8.71
N ASN A 483 42.57 21.11 -9.54
CA ASN A 483 43.37 20.04 -10.17
C ASN A 483 44.00 19.01 -9.21
N ALA A 484 43.67 19.01 -7.92
CA ALA A 484 44.12 17.95 -7.02
C ALA A 484 43.56 16.57 -7.48
N THR A 485 44.37 15.52 -7.28
CA THR A 485 44.04 14.14 -7.70
C THR A 485 43.69 13.21 -6.53
N GLY A 486 43.67 13.74 -5.31
CA GLY A 486 43.35 13.02 -4.08
C GLY A 486 42.93 14.00 -2.99
N TYR A 487 42.03 13.56 -2.12
CA TYR A 487 41.57 14.33 -0.98
C TYR A 487 41.30 13.38 0.18
N ASN A 488 41.89 13.65 1.34
CA ASN A 488 41.64 12.90 2.55
C ASN A 488 41.03 13.84 3.60
N TYR A 489 39.92 13.44 4.19
CA TYR A 489 39.31 14.18 5.27
C TYR A 489 39.28 13.31 6.52
N SER A 490 39.95 13.79 7.57
CA SER A 490 39.83 13.20 8.90
C SER A 490 38.73 13.93 9.66
N LEU A 491 37.66 13.20 9.98
CA LEU A 491 36.56 13.69 10.81
C LEU A 491 37.12 14.12 12.17
N THR A 492 37.18 15.43 12.40
CA THR A 492 37.80 15.98 13.60
C THR A 492 36.73 16.15 14.68
N ALA A 493 36.84 15.33 15.73
CA ALA A 493 35.96 15.31 16.89
C ALA A 493 34.49 15.00 16.57
N ALA A 494 34.23 13.77 16.13
CA ALA A 494 32.91 13.21 16.30
C ALA A 494 32.66 12.95 17.78
N ASN A 495 32.04 13.93 18.42
CA ASN A 495 31.28 13.70 19.64
C ASN A 495 30.08 12.82 19.26
N PHE A 496 30.28 11.52 19.00
CA PHE A 496 29.18 10.54 18.86
C PHE A 496 28.46 10.32 20.21
N THR A 497 28.18 11.40 20.94
CA THR A 497 27.47 11.45 22.21
C THR A 497 25.99 11.35 21.94
N GLY A 498 25.57 10.15 21.58
CA GLY A 498 24.18 9.82 21.27
C GLY A 498 24.07 8.38 20.80
N ALA A 499 25.01 7.92 19.98
CA ALA A 499 24.95 6.63 19.30
C ALA A 499 25.13 5.45 20.25
N ALA A 500 24.03 4.81 20.62
CA ALA A 500 24.05 3.43 21.07
C ALA A 500 24.04 2.49 19.84
N GLY A 501 25.10 2.50 19.01
CA GLY A 501 25.10 1.68 17.79
C GLY A 501 26.36 1.72 16.93
N THR A 502 26.34 0.90 15.87
CA THR A 502 27.30 0.88 14.76
C THR A 502 26.55 1.32 13.50
N GLY A 503 27.04 2.32 12.79
CA GLY A 503 26.49 2.80 11.52
C GLY A 503 27.57 2.93 10.44
N THR A 504 27.18 3.33 9.25
CA THR A 504 28.10 3.70 8.16
C THR A 504 27.89 5.16 7.80
N LEU A 505 28.98 5.93 7.77
CA LEU A 505 28.99 7.27 7.22
C LEU A 505 29.33 7.18 5.74
N HIS A 506 28.42 7.68 4.93
CA HIS A 506 28.53 7.82 3.48
C HIS A 506 28.75 9.30 3.16
N ALA A 507 29.72 9.61 2.30
CA ALA A 507 30.04 10.99 1.98
C ALA A 507 30.28 11.17 0.48
N TRP A 508 29.71 12.24 -0.07
CA TRP A 508 29.93 12.69 -1.45
C TRP A 508 30.47 14.12 -1.43
N ILE A 509 31.42 14.41 -2.32
CA ILE A 509 31.89 15.78 -2.58
C ILE A 509 31.91 15.95 -4.09
N ASP A 510 31.19 16.92 -4.62
CA ASP A 510 31.19 17.22 -6.06
C ASP A 510 32.53 17.87 -6.43
N PHE A 511 33.51 17.03 -6.76
CA PHE A 511 34.86 17.48 -7.06
C PHE A 511 34.94 18.14 -8.44
N ASN A 512 34.10 17.69 -9.38
CA ASN A 512 34.16 18.16 -10.77
C ASN A 512 33.28 19.41 -11.02
N ASN A 513 32.51 19.82 -10.01
CA ASN A 513 31.60 20.96 -9.98
C ASN A 513 30.58 20.93 -11.13
N ASP A 514 30.04 19.74 -11.44
CA ASP A 514 29.03 19.54 -12.48
C ASP A 514 27.59 19.65 -11.97
N GLY A 515 27.41 19.80 -10.65
CA GLY A 515 26.11 19.97 -10.02
C GLY A 515 25.41 18.67 -9.66
N GLU A 516 26.07 17.51 -9.77
CA GLU A 516 25.55 16.20 -9.41
C GLU A 516 26.50 15.45 -8.48
N PHE A 517 25.97 14.61 -7.59
CA PHE A 517 26.78 13.65 -6.83
C PHE A 517 26.83 12.31 -7.56
N THR A 518 28.04 11.80 -7.80
CA THR A 518 28.24 10.52 -8.50
C THR A 518 28.95 9.47 -7.65
N ALA A 519 28.91 8.22 -8.09
CA ALA A 519 29.62 7.12 -7.42
C ALA A 519 31.16 7.29 -7.44
N ALA A 520 31.71 8.15 -8.31
CA ALA A 520 33.15 8.46 -8.34
C ALA A 520 33.57 9.44 -7.23
N GLU A 521 32.60 10.15 -6.65
CA GLU A 521 32.79 11.20 -5.65
C GLU A 521 32.50 10.71 -4.23
N TYR A 522 32.32 9.40 -4.09
CA TYR A 522 31.90 8.74 -2.87
C TYR A 522 33.08 8.23 -2.04
N ALA A 523 32.99 8.41 -0.73
CA ALA A 523 33.75 7.67 0.27
C ALA A 523 32.82 7.20 1.39
N SER A 524 33.25 6.18 2.12
CA SER A 524 32.53 5.75 3.32
C SER A 524 33.43 5.14 4.37
N THR A 525 33.00 5.24 5.62
CA THR A 525 33.65 4.57 6.75
C THR A 525 32.59 4.03 7.71
N THR A 526 32.88 2.90 8.35
CA THR A 526 32.10 2.46 9.50
C THR A 526 32.35 3.42 10.67
N VAL A 527 31.27 3.75 11.37
CA VAL A 527 31.26 4.62 12.53
C VAL A 527 30.77 3.83 13.74
N THR A 528 31.53 3.90 14.82
CA THR A 528 31.16 3.33 16.12
C THR A 528 31.28 4.43 17.16
N SER A 529 30.37 4.45 18.14
CA SER A 529 30.41 5.43 19.24
C SER A 529 31.82 5.62 19.82
N GLY A 530 32.30 6.87 19.81
CA GLY A 530 33.63 7.26 20.30
C GLY A 530 34.83 6.89 19.42
N THR A 531 34.63 6.36 18.20
CA THR A 531 35.72 5.98 17.28
C THR A 531 35.69 6.80 15.99
N ILE A 532 36.82 7.43 15.66
CA ILE A 532 36.99 8.23 14.44
C ILE A 532 37.29 7.31 13.25
N GLY A 533 36.48 7.43 12.19
CA GLY A 533 36.80 6.88 10.86
C GLY A 533 37.42 7.96 9.97
N ASN A 534 38.26 7.56 9.00
CA ASN A 534 38.74 8.45 7.94
C ASN A 534 37.86 8.27 6.70
N LEU A 535 37.62 9.37 5.97
CA LEU A 535 37.07 9.34 4.63
C LEU A 535 38.18 9.67 3.64
N ASP A 536 38.45 8.73 2.74
CA ASP A 536 39.53 8.82 1.77
C ASP A 536 38.96 8.76 0.35
N TRP A 537 39.16 9.82 -0.43
CA TRP A 537 38.83 9.88 -1.85
C TRP A 537 40.10 9.76 -2.68
N SER A 538 40.05 8.88 -3.69
CA SER A 538 41.17 8.64 -4.60
C SER A 538 40.71 8.66 -6.04
N GLY A 539 41.58 9.10 -6.95
CA GLY A 539 41.24 9.17 -8.38
C GLY A 539 40.25 10.28 -8.72
N ILE A 540 40.18 11.32 -7.89
CA ILE A 540 39.35 12.51 -8.11
C ILE A 540 40.03 13.47 -9.10
N THR A 541 39.26 14.41 -9.64
CA THR A 541 39.79 15.56 -10.37
C THR A 541 39.02 16.78 -9.92
N VAL A 542 39.69 17.65 -9.16
CA VAL A 542 39.07 18.87 -8.64
C VAL A 542 38.94 19.91 -9.76
N ALA A 543 37.76 20.50 -9.89
CA ALA A 543 37.43 21.53 -10.86
C ALA A 543 38.22 22.83 -10.67
N ALA A 544 37.91 23.80 -11.51
CA ALA A 544 38.43 25.17 -11.37
C ALA A 544 37.89 25.84 -10.08
N PRO A 545 38.55 26.90 -9.59
CA PRO A 545 38.13 27.62 -8.39
C PRO A 545 36.65 28.05 -8.42
N GLY A 546 35.97 27.90 -7.29
CA GLY A 546 34.53 28.10 -7.18
C GLY A 546 33.97 27.55 -5.86
N THR A 547 32.66 27.47 -5.78
CA THR A 547 31.96 26.78 -4.68
C THR A 547 31.34 25.51 -5.25
N THR A 548 31.49 24.42 -4.50
CA THR A 548 30.82 23.14 -4.72
C THR A 548 30.18 22.68 -3.40
N PHE A 549 29.60 21.48 -3.39
CA PHE A 549 28.87 20.95 -2.24
C PHE A 549 29.38 19.57 -1.83
N ALA A 550 29.12 19.23 -0.57
CA ALA A 550 29.33 17.92 -0.01
C ALA A 550 28.06 17.46 0.71
N ARG A 551 27.82 16.15 0.70
CA ARG A 551 26.74 15.51 1.44
C ARG A 551 27.29 14.40 2.31
N PHE A 552 26.91 14.39 3.57
CA PHE A 552 27.19 13.32 4.53
C PHE A 552 25.88 12.65 4.88
N ARG A 553 25.86 11.32 4.89
CA ARG A 553 24.71 10.51 5.30
C ARG A 553 25.19 9.46 6.27
N LEU A 554 24.82 9.57 7.54
CA LEU A 554 25.09 8.56 8.57
C LEU A 554 23.85 7.70 8.72
N SER A 555 23.97 6.37 8.60
CA SER A 555 22.83 5.47 8.79
C SER A 555 23.26 4.05 9.17
N SER A 556 22.39 3.27 9.81
CA SER A 556 22.57 1.81 9.91
C SER A 556 22.00 1.07 8.70
N ASP A 557 21.31 1.80 7.82
CA ASP A 557 20.68 1.30 6.62
C ASP A 557 21.69 0.79 5.59
N THR A 558 21.71 -0.54 5.44
CA THR A 558 22.57 -1.22 4.46
C THR A 558 22.22 -0.94 2.99
N ARG A 559 21.11 -0.26 2.71
CA ARG A 559 20.74 0.17 1.35
C ARG A 559 21.61 1.31 0.84
N LEU A 560 22.11 2.17 1.74
CA LEU A 560 22.97 3.28 1.35
C LEU A 560 24.30 2.77 0.79
N ASN A 561 24.67 3.28 -0.38
CA ASN A 561 25.89 2.93 -1.09
C ASN A 561 26.29 4.07 -2.04
N SER A 562 27.37 3.92 -2.81
CA SER A 562 27.91 4.98 -3.68
C SER A 562 26.93 5.52 -4.74
N ALA A 563 25.88 4.77 -5.09
CA ALA A 563 24.86 5.17 -6.05
C ALA A 563 23.64 5.87 -5.42
N THR A 564 23.63 6.11 -4.11
CA THR A 564 22.47 6.67 -3.39
C THR A 564 22.80 7.97 -2.63
N PRO A 565 23.30 9.03 -3.29
CA PRO A 565 23.46 10.34 -2.67
C PRO A 565 22.10 11.01 -2.36
N SER A 566 21.04 10.55 -3.04
CA SER A 566 19.65 10.96 -2.87
C SER A 566 18.78 9.79 -2.41
N GLY A 567 17.49 10.02 -2.16
CA GLY A 567 16.56 9.00 -1.68
C GLY A 567 16.52 8.90 -0.15
N ASN A 568 15.88 7.86 0.37
CA ASN A 568 15.66 7.72 1.81
C ASN A 568 16.64 6.76 2.49
N ALA A 569 16.78 6.95 3.80
CA ALA A 569 17.40 6.00 4.72
C ALA A 569 16.42 5.74 5.87
N SER A 570 16.46 4.53 6.44
CA SER A 570 15.54 4.12 7.53
C SER A 570 15.70 4.95 8.80
N ASP A 571 16.94 5.34 9.07
CA ASP A 571 17.42 5.92 10.31
C ASP A 571 18.63 6.79 10.02
N GLY A 572 19.01 7.65 10.97
CA GLY A 572 20.26 8.40 10.89
C GLY A 572 20.04 9.87 10.58
N GLU A 573 21.00 10.44 9.86
CA GLU A 573 21.06 11.87 9.54
C GLU A 573 21.73 12.12 8.18
N VAL A 574 21.32 13.18 7.51
CA VAL A 574 21.92 13.80 6.34
C VAL A 574 22.33 15.24 6.68
N GLU A 575 23.58 15.56 6.35
CA GLU A 575 24.13 16.90 6.50
C GLU A 575 24.73 17.35 5.16
N ASP A 576 24.50 18.60 4.76
CA ASP A 576 25.02 19.18 3.53
C ASP A 576 25.93 20.39 3.82
N TYR A 577 27.03 20.51 3.08
CA TYR A 577 28.00 21.59 3.31
C TYR A 577 28.46 22.22 2.01
N THR A 578 28.70 23.53 2.05
CA THR A 578 29.49 24.19 1.00
C THR A 578 30.97 23.86 1.15
N VAL A 579 31.62 23.67 0.00
CA VAL A 579 33.06 23.45 -0.10
C VAL A 579 33.64 24.45 -1.09
N SER A 580 34.66 25.18 -0.66
CA SER A 580 35.37 26.11 -1.55
C SER A 580 36.48 25.39 -2.30
N ILE A 581 36.50 25.56 -3.62
CA ILE A 581 37.63 25.21 -4.48
C ILE A 581 38.49 26.47 -4.63
N VAL A 582 39.75 26.39 -4.20
CA VAL A 582 40.75 27.46 -4.32
C VAL A 582 41.77 27.11 -5.38
N ASP A 583 42.41 28.13 -5.93
CA ASP A 583 43.52 27.93 -6.86
C ASP A 583 44.77 27.42 -6.12
N GLN A 584 45.73 26.87 -6.84
CA GLN A 584 47.00 26.39 -6.29
C GLN A 584 47.89 27.58 -5.89
N ASP A 585 48.68 27.37 -4.84
CA ASP A 585 49.77 28.23 -4.35
C ASP A 585 50.93 27.28 -3.98
N PRO A 586 51.73 26.83 -4.97
CA PRO A 586 52.72 25.77 -4.78
C PRO A 586 53.90 26.15 -3.89
N ASP A 587 54.29 27.43 -3.88
CA ASP A 587 55.43 27.94 -3.11
C ASP A 587 55.04 28.56 -1.76
N GLY A 588 53.74 28.81 -1.53
CA GLY A 588 53.15 29.21 -0.27
C GLY A 588 53.40 30.68 0.08
N ASP A 589 53.62 31.52 -0.93
CA ASP A 589 54.01 32.92 -0.75
C ASP A 589 52.80 33.87 -0.58
N GLY A 590 51.59 33.36 -0.84
CA GLY A 590 50.32 34.06 -0.71
C GLY A 590 49.72 34.56 -2.03
N LEU A 591 50.36 34.28 -3.17
CA LEU A 591 49.78 34.44 -4.50
C LEU A 591 49.34 33.08 -5.05
N THR A 592 48.21 33.08 -5.75
CA THR A 592 47.77 31.90 -6.51
C THR A 592 48.39 31.87 -7.89
N ASN A 593 48.49 30.69 -8.51
CA ASN A 593 48.93 30.53 -9.90
C ASN A 593 48.25 31.53 -10.87
N ALA A 594 46.95 31.80 -10.69
CA ALA A 594 46.23 32.80 -11.49
C ALA A 594 46.66 34.25 -11.21
N GLN A 595 46.96 34.61 -9.96
CA GLN A 595 47.50 35.93 -9.61
C GLN A 595 48.91 36.10 -10.16
N GLU A 596 49.75 35.09 -10.03
CA GLU A 596 51.12 35.11 -10.51
C GLU A 596 51.20 35.19 -12.04
N ALA A 597 50.32 34.47 -12.74
CA ALA A 597 50.19 34.62 -14.19
C ALA A 597 49.77 36.04 -14.63
N LEU A 598 49.03 36.77 -13.79
CA LEU A 598 48.64 38.17 -14.06
C LEU A 598 49.78 39.16 -13.73
N LEU A 599 50.58 38.87 -12.71
CA LEU A 599 51.70 39.69 -12.23
C LEU A 599 52.99 39.43 -13.01
N GLY A 600 53.11 38.25 -13.62
CA GLY A 600 54.30 37.80 -14.34
C GLY A 600 55.36 37.17 -13.45
N THR A 601 54.98 36.67 -12.27
CA THR A 601 55.83 35.92 -11.31
C THR A 601 55.81 34.42 -11.62
N ASP A 602 56.69 33.65 -11.01
CA ASP A 602 56.89 32.20 -11.22
C ASP A 602 56.19 31.39 -10.11
N PRO A 603 55.13 30.61 -10.42
CA PRO A 603 54.33 29.87 -9.44
C PRO A 603 54.99 28.78 -8.59
N GLU A 604 56.29 28.63 -8.72
CA GLU A 604 57.09 27.66 -7.97
C GLU A 604 58.26 28.33 -7.24
N ASP A 605 58.35 29.67 -7.27
CA ASP A 605 59.42 30.47 -6.68
C ASP A 605 58.84 31.68 -5.93
N ALA A 606 58.75 31.55 -4.60
CA ALA A 606 58.15 32.55 -3.71
C ALA A 606 58.81 33.95 -3.75
N ASP A 607 59.91 34.13 -4.47
CA ASP A 607 60.68 35.37 -4.67
C ASP A 607 61.28 35.30 -6.09
N THR A 608 60.43 35.55 -7.11
CA THR A 608 60.74 35.29 -8.53
C THR A 608 62.00 36.02 -9.00
N ASP A 609 62.25 37.22 -8.49
CA ASP A 609 63.41 38.03 -8.89
C ASP A 609 64.61 37.93 -7.94
N ASN A 610 64.45 37.16 -6.86
CA ASN A 610 65.45 36.80 -5.86
C ASN A 610 66.06 38.02 -5.15
N ASP A 611 65.26 39.03 -4.85
CA ASP A 611 65.69 40.25 -4.15
C ASP A 611 65.60 40.16 -2.62
N GLY A 612 64.92 39.12 -2.10
CA GLY A 612 64.75 38.82 -0.69
C GLY A 612 63.40 39.24 -0.09
N ILE A 613 62.46 39.71 -0.91
CA ILE A 613 61.05 39.93 -0.55
C ILE A 613 60.23 38.91 -1.35
N SER A 614 59.21 38.29 -0.72
CA SER A 614 58.38 37.34 -1.46
C SER A 614 57.39 38.07 -2.38
N ASP A 615 57.05 37.48 -3.52
CA ASP A 615 56.17 38.10 -4.52
C ASP A 615 54.82 38.49 -3.90
N GLY A 616 54.25 37.63 -3.05
CA GLY A 616 53.02 37.90 -2.29
C GLY A 616 53.11 39.06 -1.29
N ILE A 617 54.33 39.44 -0.84
CA ILE A 617 54.56 40.62 -0.01
C ILE A 617 54.76 41.87 -0.88
N GLU A 618 55.52 41.78 -1.98
CA GLU A 618 55.74 42.89 -2.91
C GLU A 618 54.40 43.41 -3.45
N ASP A 619 53.55 42.50 -3.92
CA ASP A 619 52.30 42.85 -4.60
C ASP A 619 51.08 43.00 -3.69
N ALA A 620 51.23 42.81 -2.37
CA ALA A 620 50.20 43.15 -1.39
C ALA A 620 49.73 44.61 -1.48
N ASN A 621 50.54 45.50 -2.08
CA ASN A 621 50.24 46.91 -2.27
C ASN A 621 49.90 47.31 -3.73
N GLN A 622 49.88 46.35 -4.67
CA GLN A 622 49.53 46.52 -6.09
C GLN A 622 50.39 47.54 -6.87
N ASN A 623 51.67 47.70 -6.54
CA ASN A 623 52.59 48.63 -7.22
C ASN A 623 53.61 47.94 -8.15
N GLY A 624 53.73 46.61 -8.14
CA GLY A 624 54.69 45.86 -8.96
C GLY A 624 56.16 46.19 -8.68
N VAL A 625 56.49 46.52 -7.42
CA VAL A 625 57.84 46.80 -6.89
C VAL A 625 57.90 46.58 -5.37
#